data_AF-A0A955YBX6-F1
#
_entry.id   AF-A0A955YBX6-F1
#
_cell.length_a   1.000
_cell.length_b   1.000
_cell.length_c   1.000
_cell.angle_alpha   90.00
_cell.angle_beta   90.00
_cell.angle_gamma   90.00
#
_symmetry.space_group_name_H-M   'P 1'
#
loop_
_entity.id
_entity.type
_entity.pdbx_description
1 polymer ?
#
loop_
_entity_poly.entity_id
_entity_poly.type
_entity_poly.pdbx_seq_one_letter_code
_entity_poly.pdbx_strand_id
1 'polypeptide(L)'
;MDIWSWVGEHLEPLWEQDPALAEQIDELSTWTCDGEHARVDAALPAIVARVQKLGLPWLEVFVRHWGLQSRILHRQDARDDALREAVDLVERAHRPDAIGCPQAVCATQDLCAAYGVLDGPGYADERIRAAEEALERIHPGWPCFRCIQGEVASALLDAGRPEEVLTLATRAEREMREHGNDDDLGLSVSWALLDLGRFEEALEVARTYDNRAQGEMGRLSKSLRVAHALVRMGRFDDAMEELPAFSAFADEVEDFPELLLVWMHLVRAGELGFDEVDRNVATTLQTLSRHCTHRQTVDRALDWAGLYAEHDRWALASVCLELADVHIPQLARPLGADARRAEVGAAVDARRPAVLGDTAEAVQEALGDEDGVAFDEAYATSL
;
A
#
# COMPACT_ATOMS: atom_id res chain seq x y z
N MET A 1 -27.48 3.48 -5.72
CA MET A 1 -27.66 2.01 -5.79
C MET A 1 -27.15 1.46 -4.48
N ASP A 2 -27.96 0.70 -3.76
CA ASP A 2 -27.53 0.05 -2.52
C ASP A 2 -26.93 -1.31 -2.87
N ILE A 3 -25.60 -1.41 -2.80
CA ILE A 3 -24.84 -2.61 -3.15
C ILE A 3 -25.19 -3.75 -2.19
N TRP A 4 -25.36 -3.45 -0.91
CA TRP A 4 -25.55 -4.46 0.14
C TRP A 4 -26.97 -5.02 0.12
N SER A 5 -27.97 -4.16 -0.11
CA SER A 5 -29.33 -4.63 -0.38
C SER A 5 -29.36 -5.56 -1.60
N TRP A 6 -28.65 -5.20 -2.67
CA TRP A 6 -28.57 -6.04 -3.88
C TRP A 6 -27.89 -7.38 -3.59
N VAL A 7 -26.76 -7.39 -2.88
CA VAL A 7 -26.04 -8.62 -2.51
C VAL A 7 -26.93 -9.52 -1.66
N GLY A 8 -27.60 -8.97 -0.64
CA GLY A 8 -28.50 -9.73 0.24
C GLY A 8 -29.65 -10.39 -0.53
N GLU A 9 -30.30 -9.66 -1.43
CA GLU A 9 -31.36 -10.21 -2.31
C GLU A 9 -30.82 -11.35 -3.21
N HIS A 10 -29.60 -11.24 -3.72
CA HIS A 10 -29.01 -12.25 -4.60
C HIS A 10 -28.43 -13.45 -3.84
N LEU A 11 -28.20 -13.32 -2.52
CA LEU A 11 -27.81 -14.42 -1.64
C LEU A 11 -29.00 -15.25 -1.15
N GLU A 12 -30.24 -14.73 -1.18
CA GLU A 12 -31.43 -15.44 -0.67
C GLU A 12 -31.58 -16.87 -1.24
N PRO A 13 -31.43 -17.13 -2.55
CA PRO A 13 -31.52 -18.50 -3.07
C PRO A 13 -30.37 -19.40 -2.60
N LEU A 14 -29.22 -18.81 -2.24
CA LEU A 14 -28.06 -19.55 -1.75
C LEU A 14 -28.23 -19.93 -0.28
N TRP A 15 -28.91 -19.11 0.53
CA TRP A 15 -29.26 -19.46 1.91
C TRP A 15 -30.11 -20.73 2.00
N GLU A 16 -30.93 -21.03 1.00
CA GLU A 16 -31.70 -22.29 0.96
C GLU A 16 -30.88 -23.50 0.51
N GLN A 17 -29.94 -23.30 -0.41
CA GLN A 17 -29.18 -24.38 -1.07
C GLN A 17 -27.89 -24.74 -0.34
N ASP A 18 -27.19 -23.72 0.15
CA ASP A 18 -25.88 -23.83 0.80
C ASP A 18 -25.70 -22.70 1.83
N PRO A 19 -26.35 -22.82 3.02
CA PRO A 19 -26.29 -21.78 4.06
C PRO A 19 -24.87 -21.44 4.50
N ALA A 20 -23.96 -22.43 4.52
CA ALA A 20 -22.58 -22.21 4.92
C ALA A 20 -21.81 -21.37 3.89
N LEU A 21 -22.07 -21.55 2.59
CA LEU A 21 -21.47 -20.70 1.57
C LEU A 21 -22.06 -19.29 1.62
N ALA A 22 -23.37 -19.17 1.82
CA ALA A 22 -24.05 -17.88 1.92
C ALA A 22 -23.49 -17.05 3.08
N GLU A 23 -23.34 -17.64 4.27
CA GLU A 23 -22.71 -17.01 5.43
C GLU A 23 -21.28 -16.57 5.12
N GLN A 24 -20.47 -17.43 4.49
CA GLN A 24 -19.10 -17.08 4.12
C GLN A 24 -19.02 -15.91 3.12
N ILE A 25 -19.96 -15.80 2.19
CA ILE A 25 -19.98 -14.69 1.21
C ILE A 25 -20.44 -13.39 1.88
N ASP A 26 -21.47 -13.46 2.72
CA ASP A 26 -22.01 -12.31 3.47
C ASP A 26 -20.94 -11.68 4.38
N GLU A 27 -20.12 -12.53 5.00
CA GLU A 27 -19.08 -12.12 5.94
C GLU A 27 -17.74 -11.73 5.29
N LEU A 28 -17.51 -12.09 4.02
CA LEU A 28 -16.20 -11.94 3.38
C LEU A 28 -15.70 -10.48 3.34
N SER A 29 -16.60 -9.54 3.06
CA SER A 29 -16.28 -8.11 3.07
C SER A 29 -15.94 -7.61 4.47
N THR A 30 -16.65 -8.11 5.49
CA THR A 30 -16.40 -7.77 6.89
C THR A 30 -15.02 -8.26 7.32
N TRP A 31 -14.69 -9.53 7.05
CA TRP A 31 -13.35 -10.06 7.36
C TRP A 31 -12.24 -9.27 6.67
N THR A 32 -12.48 -8.83 5.43
CA THR A 32 -11.51 -8.03 4.69
C THR A 32 -11.32 -6.64 5.32
N CYS A 33 -12.42 -5.94 5.63
CA CYS A 33 -12.38 -4.59 6.19
C CYS A 33 -11.89 -4.55 7.65
N ASP A 34 -12.14 -5.60 8.42
CA ASP A 34 -11.77 -5.70 9.84
C ASP A 34 -10.34 -6.24 10.05
N GLY A 35 -9.59 -6.50 8.98
CA GLY A 35 -8.20 -6.98 9.08
C GLY A 35 -8.06 -8.48 9.37
N GLU A 36 -9.14 -9.26 9.28
CA GLU A 36 -9.16 -10.71 9.47
C GLU A 36 -8.58 -11.46 8.24
N HIS A 37 -7.45 -10.98 7.71
CA HIS A 37 -6.85 -11.44 6.45
C HIS A 37 -6.45 -12.92 6.50
N ALA A 38 -5.99 -13.42 7.64
CA ALA A 38 -5.70 -14.85 7.83
C ALA A 38 -6.96 -15.73 7.65
N ARG A 39 -8.13 -15.22 8.06
CA ARG A 39 -9.41 -15.90 7.86
C ARG A 39 -9.82 -15.88 6.39
N VAL A 40 -9.59 -14.76 5.69
CA VAL A 40 -9.79 -14.65 4.24
C VAL A 40 -8.91 -15.67 3.51
N ASP A 41 -7.62 -15.71 3.79
CA ASP A 41 -6.66 -16.63 3.14
C ASP A 41 -7.04 -18.11 3.35
N ALA A 42 -7.50 -18.46 4.56
CA ALA A 42 -7.93 -19.82 4.87
C ALA A 42 -9.22 -20.24 4.14
N ALA A 43 -10.16 -19.31 3.94
CA ALA A 43 -11.48 -19.61 3.38
C ALA A 43 -11.54 -19.46 1.86
N LEU A 44 -10.84 -18.49 1.29
CA LEU A 44 -11.00 -18.03 -0.09
C LEU A 44 -10.83 -19.12 -1.14
N PRO A 45 -9.82 -20.01 -1.10
CA PRO A 45 -9.66 -21.06 -2.13
C PRO A 45 -10.86 -22.00 -2.20
N ALA A 46 -11.44 -22.35 -1.05
CA ALA A 46 -12.61 -23.22 -0.98
C ALA A 46 -13.88 -22.50 -1.46
N ILE A 47 -14.03 -21.21 -1.12
CA ILE A 47 -15.15 -20.37 -1.58
C ILE A 47 -15.10 -20.26 -3.12
N VAL A 48 -13.95 -19.87 -3.69
CA VAL A 48 -13.74 -19.73 -5.15
C VAL A 48 -14.10 -21.02 -5.89
N ALA A 49 -13.62 -22.17 -5.41
CA ALA A 49 -13.91 -23.46 -6.02
C ALA A 49 -15.42 -23.83 -5.97
N ARG A 50 -16.15 -23.38 -4.94
CA ARG A 50 -17.60 -23.61 -4.83
C ARG A 50 -18.38 -22.67 -5.75
N VAL A 51 -18.06 -21.38 -5.78
CA VAL A 51 -18.77 -20.40 -6.64
C VAL A 51 -18.56 -20.70 -8.13
N GLN A 52 -17.37 -21.17 -8.53
CA GLN A 52 -17.12 -21.62 -9.89
C GLN A 52 -18.01 -22.81 -10.30
N LYS A 53 -18.27 -23.76 -9.39
CA LYS A 53 -19.16 -24.90 -9.65
C LYS A 53 -20.62 -24.49 -9.77
N LEU A 54 -21.05 -23.46 -9.03
CA LEU A 54 -22.40 -22.92 -9.10
C LEU A 54 -22.64 -22.19 -10.43
N GLY A 55 -21.58 -21.72 -11.10
CA GLY A 55 -21.68 -21.06 -12.40
C GLY A 55 -22.42 -19.73 -12.33
N LEU A 56 -22.38 -19.04 -11.18
CA LEU A 56 -23.00 -17.73 -10.97
C LEU A 56 -21.96 -16.62 -11.19
N PRO A 57 -22.03 -15.87 -12.31
CA PRO A 57 -21.03 -14.87 -12.69
C PRO A 57 -20.71 -13.83 -11.64
N TRP A 58 -21.74 -13.29 -11.00
CA TRP A 58 -21.59 -12.20 -10.03
C TRP A 58 -20.88 -12.65 -8.76
N LEU A 59 -21.06 -13.91 -8.33
CA LEU A 59 -20.38 -14.46 -7.16
C LEU A 59 -18.89 -14.62 -7.39
N GLU A 60 -18.51 -15.04 -8.59
CA GLU A 60 -17.09 -15.12 -8.95
C GLU A 60 -16.44 -13.74 -8.89
N VAL A 61 -17.10 -12.71 -9.44
CA VAL A 61 -16.61 -11.32 -9.38
C VAL A 61 -16.51 -10.84 -7.94
N PHE A 62 -17.57 -11.01 -7.15
CA PHE A 62 -17.64 -10.58 -5.75
C PHE A 62 -16.53 -11.20 -4.90
N VAL A 63 -16.39 -12.53 -4.93
CA VAL A 63 -15.43 -13.26 -4.08
C VAL A 63 -14.00 -12.93 -4.46
N ARG A 64 -13.69 -12.87 -5.77
CA ARG A 64 -12.34 -12.54 -6.23
C ARG A 64 -11.96 -11.09 -5.94
N HIS A 65 -12.90 -10.16 -6.07
CA HIS A 65 -12.71 -8.75 -5.69
C HIS A 65 -12.28 -8.64 -4.22
N TRP A 66 -13.03 -9.22 -3.29
CA TRP A 66 -12.67 -9.15 -1.86
C TRP A 66 -11.38 -9.88 -1.52
N GLY A 67 -11.07 -10.96 -2.24
CA GLY A 67 -9.75 -11.61 -2.15
C GLY A 67 -8.61 -10.67 -2.53
N LEU A 68 -8.75 -9.95 -3.65
CA LEU A 68 -7.76 -8.96 -4.09
C LEU A 68 -7.70 -7.72 -3.18
N GLN A 69 -8.83 -7.27 -2.64
CA GLN A 69 -8.85 -6.19 -1.65
C GLN A 69 -8.06 -6.56 -0.39
N SER A 70 -8.32 -7.74 0.18
CA SER A 70 -7.63 -8.27 1.36
C SER A 70 -6.12 -8.41 1.12
N ARG A 71 -5.73 -8.81 -0.08
CA ARG A 71 -4.33 -9.09 -0.41
C ARG A 71 -3.56 -7.84 -0.86
N ILE A 72 -4.06 -7.15 -1.88
CA ILE A 72 -3.35 -6.07 -2.56
C ILE A 72 -3.62 -4.73 -1.87
N LEU A 73 -4.90 -4.38 -1.65
CA LEU A 73 -5.22 -3.04 -1.13
C LEU A 73 -4.79 -2.90 0.33
N HIS A 74 -5.06 -3.91 1.15
CA HIS A 74 -4.78 -3.84 2.59
C HIS A 74 -3.34 -4.22 2.94
N ARG A 75 -2.78 -5.26 2.34
CA ARG A 75 -1.44 -5.81 2.70
C ARG A 75 -0.33 -5.52 1.69
N GLN A 76 -0.67 -4.85 0.58
CA GLN A 76 0.27 -4.54 -0.50
C GLN A 76 1.03 -5.76 -1.04
N ASP A 77 0.43 -6.95 -1.02
CA ASP A 77 1.06 -8.19 -1.50
C ASP A 77 0.78 -8.43 -2.99
N ALA A 78 1.79 -8.16 -3.82
CA ALA A 78 1.74 -8.36 -5.27
C ALA A 78 2.48 -9.63 -5.76
N ARG A 79 2.75 -10.61 -4.88
CA ARG A 79 3.39 -11.90 -5.27
C ARG A 79 2.55 -12.70 -6.27
N ASP A 80 3.04 -13.87 -6.68
CA ASP A 80 2.23 -14.94 -7.30
C ASP A 80 1.33 -14.49 -8.46
N ASP A 81 1.82 -13.58 -9.31
CA ASP A 81 1.08 -13.01 -10.44
C ASP A 81 -0.21 -12.24 -10.06
N ALA A 82 -0.25 -11.57 -8.91
CA ALA A 82 -1.39 -10.77 -8.45
C ALA A 82 -1.95 -9.80 -9.52
N LEU A 83 -1.07 -9.19 -10.33
CA LEU A 83 -1.48 -8.35 -11.47
C LEU A 83 -2.24 -9.14 -12.53
N ARG A 84 -1.79 -10.36 -12.86
CA ARG A 84 -2.53 -11.22 -13.81
C ARG A 84 -3.91 -11.54 -13.25
N GLU A 85 -4.01 -11.85 -11.96
CA GLU A 85 -5.29 -12.13 -11.32
C GLU A 85 -6.26 -10.93 -11.39
N ALA A 86 -5.75 -9.71 -11.16
CA ALA A 86 -6.53 -8.48 -11.29
C ALA A 86 -6.98 -8.22 -12.74
N VAL A 87 -6.10 -8.42 -13.73
CA VAL A 87 -6.44 -8.35 -15.16
C VAL A 87 -7.53 -9.38 -15.51
N ASP A 88 -7.35 -10.63 -15.10
CA ASP A 88 -8.32 -11.71 -15.33
C ASP A 88 -9.69 -11.39 -14.70
N LEU A 89 -9.71 -10.73 -13.53
CA LEU A 89 -10.94 -10.30 -12.87
C LEU A 89 -11.62 -9.16 -13.63
N VAL A 90 -10.86 -8.17 -14.11
CA VAL A 90 -11.39 -7.11 -14.97
C VAL A 90 -12.03 -7.71 -16.23
N GLU A 91 -11.35 -8.63 -16.92
CA GLU A 91 -11.92 -9.31 -18.09
C GLU A 91 -13.22 -10.06 -17.75
N ARG A 92 -13.24 -10.78 -16.61
CA ARG A 92 -14.43 -11.49 -16.13
C ARG A 92 -15.60 -10.55 -15.84
N ALA A 93 -15.32 -9.41 -15.20
CA ALA A 93 -16.31 -8.41 -14.80
C ALA A 93 -16.92 -7.69 -16.00
N HIS A 94 -16.18 -7.55 -17.11
CA HIS A 94 -16.67 -6.94 -18.35
C HIS A 94 -17.48 -7.90 -19.24
N ARG A 95 -17.62 -9.18 -18.88
CA ARG A 95 -18.45 -10.11 -19.64
C ARG A 95 -19.94 -9.76 -19.52
N PRO A 96 -20.76 -9.98 -20.58
CA PRO A 96 -22.18 -9.62 -20.57
C PRO A 96 -23.01 -10.27 -19.47
N ASP A 97 -22.56 -11.42 -18.94
CA ASP A 97 -23.22 -12.18 -17.89
C ASP A 97 -22.90 -11.69 -16.47
N ALA A 98 -21.91 -10.80 -16.30
CA ALA A 98 -21.52 -10.20 -15.03
C ALA A 98 -21.88 -8.70 -14.93
N ILE A 99 -22.32 -8.06 -16.02
CA ILE A 99 -22.55 -6.61 -16.08
C ILE A 99 -23.65 -6.09 -15.13
N GLY A 100 -24.53 -6.99 -14.65
CA GLY A 100 -25.54 -6.68 -13.65
C GLY A 100 -25.03 -6.67 -12.20
N CYS A 101 -23.79 -7.11 -11.96
CA CYS A 101 -23.17 -7.07 -10.65
C CYS A 101 -22.74 -5.62 -10.34
N PRO A 102 -23.23 -5.00 -9.26
CA PRO A 102 -22.89 -3.62 -8.93
C PRO A 102 -21.41 -3.43 -8.59
N GLN A 103 -20.72 -4.49 -8.15
CA GLN A 103 -19.29 -4.49 -7.87
C GLN A 103 -18.41 -4.89 -9.06
N ALA A 104 -18.98 -5.11 -10.26
CA ALA A 104 -18.16 -5.32 -11.46
C ALA A 104 -17.22 -4.15 -11.74
N VAL A 105 -17.63 -2.92 -11.41
CA VAL A 105 -16.75 -1.74 -11.51
C VAL A 105 -15.55 -1.81 -10.57
N CYS A 106 -15.70 -2.45 -9.40
CA CYS A 106 -14.66 -2.53 -8.38
C CYS A 106 -13.44 -3.36 -8.83
N ALA A 107 -13.60 -4.25 -9.81
CA ALA A 107 -12.47 -4.93 -10.44
C ALA A 107 -11.46 -3.93 -11.04
N THR A 108 -11.92 -2.75 -11.46
CA THR A 108 -11.02 -1.67 -11.92
C THR A 108 -10.17 -1.14 -10.78
N GLN A 109 -10.73 -1.05 -9.57
CA GLN A 109 -9.98 -0.65 -8.38
C GLN A 109 -8.89 -1.68 -8.07
N ASP A 110 -9.21 -2.98 -8.15
CA ASP A 110 -8.23 -4.05 -7.91
C ASP A 110 -7.06 -3.98 -8.89
N LEU A 111 -7.35 -3.71 -10.17
CA LEU A 111 -6.32 -3.49 -11.19
C LEU A 111 -5.47 -2.25 -10.89
N CYS A 112 -6.11 -1.13 -10.53
CA CYS A 112 -5.39 0.09 -10.17
C CYS A 112 -4.51 -0.10 -8.94
N ALA A 113 -4.98 -0.83 -7.92
CA ALA A 113 -4.22 -1.17 -6.73
C ALA A 113 -3.03 -2.07 -7.09
N ALA A 114 -3.22 -3.11 -7.92
CA ALA A 114 -2.14 -4.00 -8.34
C ALA A 114 -1.02 -3.26 -9.08
N TYR A 115 -1.40 -2.36 -9.99
CA TYR A 115 -0.45 -1.46 -10.65
C TYR A 115 0.28 -0.54 -9.66
N GLY A 116 -0.47 0.04 -8.71
CA GLY A 116 0.06 0.92 -7.66
C GLY A 116 1.12 0.24 -6.80
N VAL A 117 0.81 -0.97 -6.33
CA VAL A 117 1.67 -1.76 -5.43
C VAL A 117 2.94 -2.23 -6.14
N LEU A 118 2.86 -2.71 -7.39
CA LEU A 118 4.03 -3.19 -8.14
C LEU A 118 5.02 -2.07 -8.50
N ASP A 119 4.52 -1.06 -9.22
CA ASP A 119 5.31 0.07 -9.71
C ASP A 119 4.40 1.26 -10.00
N GLY A 120 3.81 1.85 -8.95
CA GLY A 120 2.82 2.92 -9.07
C GLY A 120 3.15 4.03 -10.08
N PRO A 121 4.31 4.70 -9.96
CA PRO A 121 4.78 5.67 -10.96
C PRO A 121 4.95 5.09 -12.37
N GLY A 122 5.39 3.84 -12.46
CA GLY A 122 5.53 3.10 -13.72
C GLY A 122 4.20 2.82 -14.43
N TYR A 123 3.08 2.84 -13.72
CA TYR A 123 1.75 2.58 -14.26
C TYR A 123 0.75 3.74 -14.06
N ALA A 124 1.22 4.92 -13.64
CA ALA A 124 0.35 6.02 -13.27
C ALA A 124 -0.64 6.42 -14.39
N ASP A 125 -0.18 6.53 -15.63
CA ASP A 125 -1.04 6.87 -16.78
C ASP A 125 -2.10 5.79 -17.07
N GLU A 126 -1.73 4.52 -16.97
CA GLU A 126 -2.65 3.39 -17.12
C GLU A 126 -3.73 3.38 -16.04
N ARG A 127 -3.34 3.64 -14.78
CA ARG A 127 -4.24 3.72 -13.64
C ARG A 127 -5.23 4.88 -13.79
N ILE A 128 -4.75 6.07 -14.16
CA ILE A 128 -5.61 7.24 -14.41
C ILE A 128 -6.64 6.90 -15.48
N ARG A 129 -6.20 6.36 -16.64
CA ARG A 129 -7.11 6.03 -17.75
C ARG A 129 -8.15 4.98 -17.36
N ALA A 130 -7.73 3.90 -16.69
CA ALA A 130 -8.65 2.84 -16.28
C ALA A 130 -9.70 3.35 -15.28
N ALA A 131 -9.27 4.14 -14.29
CA ALA A 131 -10.17 4.71 -13.30
C ALA A 131 -11.12 5.76 -13.91
N GLU A 132 -10.66 6.62 -14.83
CA GLU A 132 -11.51 7.56 -15.55
C GLU A 132 -12.57 6.85 -16.40
N GLU A 133 -12.21 5.78 -17.12
CA GLU A 133 -13.16 4.95 -17.87
C GLU A 133 -14.20 4.28 -16.95
N ALA A 134 -13.82 3.87 -15.74
CA ALA A 134 -14.76 3.37 -14.75
C ALA A 134 -15.72 4.46 -14.25
N LEU A 135 -15.22 5.68 -14.00
CA LEU A 135 -16.04 6.82 -13.56
C LEU A 135 -17.10 7.22 -14.58
N GLU A 136 -16.83 7.07 -15.88
CA GLU A 136 -17.83 7.32 -16.94
C GLU A 136 -19.06 6.39 -16.85
N ARG A 137 -18.95 5.25 -16.16
CA ARG A 137 -19.98 4.21 -16.08
C ARG A 137 -20.73 4.17 -14.75
N ILE A 138 -20.32 4.95 -13.76
CA ILE A 138 -20.90 4.94 -12.42
C ILE A 138 -21.43 6.31 -12.01
N HIS A 139 -22.36 6.30 -11.07
CA HIS A 139 -23.04 7.50 -10.61
C HIS A 139 -22.40 8.02 -9.31
N PRO A 140 -22.27 9.35 -9.09
CA PRO A 140 -21.63 9.91 -7.89
C PRO A 140 -22.22 9.47 -6.55
N GLY A 141 -23.53 9.18 -6.51
CA GLY A 141 -24.20 8.60 -5.34
C GLY A 141 -23.99 7.10 -5.12
N TRP A 142 -23.03 6.46 -5.81
CA TRP A 142 -22.66 5.05 -5.55
C TRP A 142 -21.41 5.00 -4.66
N PRO A 143 -21.33 4.09 -3.68
CA PRO A 143 -20.15 3.99 -2.80
C PRO A 143 -18.83 3.83 -3.56
N CYS A 144 -18.84 3.08 -4.67
CA CYS A 144 -17.65 2.87 -5.51
C CYS A 144 -17.10 4.16 -6.13
N PHE A 145 -17.91 5.21 -6.28
CA PHE A 145 -17.47 6.45 -6.90
C PHE A 145 -16.30 7.08 -6.13
N ARG A 146 -16.41 7.15 -4.80
CA ARG A 146 -15.32 7.66 -3.95
C ARG A 146 -14.05 6.82 -4.09
N CYS A 147 -14.19 5.50 -4.09
CA CYS A 147 -13.04 4.60 -4.24
C CYS A 147 -12.30 4.82 -5.56
N ILE A 148 -13.03 4.86 -6.69
CA ILE A 148 -12.42 5.07 -7.99
C ILE A 148 -11.82 6.49 -8.12
N GLN A 149 -12.44 7.52 -7.55
CA GLN A 149 -11.82 8.85 -7.46
C GLN A 149 -10.51 8.82 -6.65
N GLY A 150 -10.46 8.02 -5.58
CA GLY A 150 -9.26 7.74 -4.80
C GLY A 150 -8.14 7.11 -5.64
N GLU A 151 -8.48 6.19 -6.56
CA GLU A 151 -7.50 5.61 -7.48
C GLU A 151 -6.92 6.62 -8.47
N VAL A 152 -7.76 7.50 -9.04
CA VAL A 152 -7.27 8.60 -9.89
C VAL A 152 -6.33 9.49 -9.08
N ALA A 153 -6.72 9.87 -7.86
CA ALA A 153 -5.92 10.72 -7.00
C ALA A 153 -4.56 10.08 -6.63
N SER A 154 -4.56 8.79 -6.28
CA SER A 154 -3.33 8.04 -5.98
C SER A 154 -2.41 7.97 -7.20
N ALA A 155 -2.95 7.71 -8.39
CA ALA A 155 -2.15 7.67 -9.61
C ALA A 155 -1.62 9.07 -10.03
N LEU A 156 -2.36 10.14 -9.75
CA LEU A 156 -1.87 11.52 -9.93
C LEU A 156 -0.69 11.83 -8.99
N LEU A 157 -0.72 11.36 -7.74
CA LEU A 157 0.43 11.49 -6.82
C LEU A 157 1.64 10.74 -7.36
N ASP A 158 1.47 9.50 -7.81
CA ASP A 158 2.54 8.70 -8.42
C ASP A 158 3.12 9.32 -9.70
N ALA A 159 2.30 10.09 -10.43
CA ALA A 159 2.73 10.87 -11.59
C ALA A 159 3.40 12.22 -11.22
N GLY A 160 3.53 12.55 -9.93
CA GLY A 160 4.07 13.83 -9.47
C GLY A 160 3.17 15.03 -9.80
N ARG A 161 1.84 14.85 -9.79
CA ARG A 161 0.82 15.86 -10.13
C ARG A 161 -0.08 16.22 -8.93
N PRO A 162 0.48 16.63 -7.76
CA PRO A 162 -0.30 16.84 -6.54
C PRO A 162 -1.31 18.00 -6.63
N GLU A 163 -1.07 19.06 -7.42
CA GLU A 163 -2.06 20.13 -7.61
C GLU A 163 -3.35 19.63 -8.29
N GLU A 164 -3.23 18.64 -9.17
CA GLU A 164 -4.37 18.06 -9.86
C GLU A 164 -5.22 17.20 -8.93
N VAL A 165 -4.60 16.59 -7.91
CA VAL A 165 -5.33 15.89 -6.83
C VAL A 165 -6.24 16.85 -6.07
N LEU A 166 -5.75 18.06 -5.72
CA LEU A 166 -6.57 19.06 -5.02
C LEU A 166 -7.75 19.54 -5.87
N THR A 167 -7.51 19.71 -7.18
CA THR A 167 -8.55 20.09 -8.14
C THR A 167 -9.59 18.98 -8.29
N LEU A 168 -9.13 17.73 -8.41
CA LEU A 168 -9.97 16.55 -8.50
C LEU A 168 -10.82 16.37 -7.24
N ALA A 169 -10.24 16.45 -6.05
CA ALA A 169 -10.96 16.32 -4.78
C ALA A 169 -12.07 17.37 -4.65
N THR A 170 -11.76 18.63 -4.93
CA THR A 170 -12.77 19.72 -4.90
C THR A 170 -13.95 19.43 -5.82
N ARG A 171 -13.70 18.90 -7.03
CA ARG A 171 -14.75 18.54 -7.99
C ARG A 171 -15.54 17.32 -7.50
N ALA A 172 -14.84 16.22 -7.18
CA ALA A 172 -15.43 14.94 -6.83
C ALA A 172 -16.31 15.06 -5.57
N GLU A 173 -15.84 15.76 -4.55
CA GLU A 173 -16.59 15.98 -3.32
C GLU A 173 -17.86 16.82 -3.55
N ARG A 174 -17.79 17.82 -4.44
CA ARG A 174 -19.00 18.57 -4.82
C ARG A 174 -20.01 17.64 -5.51
N GLU A 175 -19.56 16.84 -6.46
CA GLU A 175 -20.42 15.89 -7.18
C GLU A 175 -21.05 14.85 -6.25
N MET A 176 -20.30 14.31 -5.28
CA MET A 176 -20.81 13.41 -4.27
C MET A 176 -21.87 14.08 -3.38
N ARG A 177 -21.58 15.29 -2.86
CA ARG A 177 -22.53 16.05 -2.01
C ARG A 177 -23.83 16.40 -2.74
N GLU A 178 -23.75 16.76 -4.01
CA GLU A 178 -24.94 17.02 -4.85
C GLU A 178 -25.86 15.80 -4.97
N HIS A 179 -25.34 14.59 -4.74
CA HIS A 179 -26.07 13.33 -4.76
C HIS A 179 -26.29 12.73 -3.36
N GLY A 180 -26.10 13.51 -2.29
CA GLY A 180 -26.33 13.09 -0.91
C GLY A 180 -25.28 12.13 -0.36
N ASN A 181 -24.08 12.10 -0.94
CA ASN A 181 -22.92 11.42 -0.40
C ASN A 181 -21.95 12.45 0.21
N ASP A 182 -21.72 12.36 1.52
CA ASP A 182 -20.84 13.25 2.28
C ASP A 182 -19.38 12.74 2.37
N ASP A 183 -19.03 11.69 1.63
CA ASP A 183 -17.66 11.18 1.53
C ASP A 183 -16.68 12.26 1.03
N ASP A 184 -15.40 12.10 1.37
CA ASP A 184 -14.31 12.98 0.96
C ASP A 184 -13.07 12.23 0.47
N LEU A 185 -12.11 12.97 -0.11
CA LEU A 185 -10.79 12.46 -0.53
C LEU A 185 -9.66 12.94 0.37
N GLY A 186 -9.93 13.14 1.67
CA GLY A 186 -9.01 13.71 2.65
C GLY A 186 -7.68 12.96 2.76
N LEU A 187 -7.69 11.64 2.53
CA LEU A 187 -6.46 10.84 2.43
C LEU A 187 -5.55 11.35 1.29
N SER A 188 -6.06 11.41 0.07
CA SER A 188 -5.28 11.85 -1.10
C SER A 188 -4.93 13.33 -1.03
N VAL A 189 -5.82 14.16 -0.49
CA VAL A 189 -5.59 15.60 -0.27
C VAL A 189 -4.44 15.82 0.72
N SER A 190 -4.40 15.08 1.82
CA SER A 190 -3.33 15.16 2.81
C SER A 190 -1.96 14.86 2.18
N TRP A 191 -1.85 13.78 1.39
CA TRP A 191 -0.61 13.45 0.66
C TRP A 191 -0.23 14.50 -0.38
N ALA A 192 -1.19 14.99 -1.17
CA ALA A 192 -0.93 16.06 -2.13
C ALA A 192 -0.38 17.33 -1.46
N LEU A 193 -0.91 17.70 -0.29
CA LEU A 193 -0.43 18.86 0.46
C LEU A 193 0.98 18.64 1.01
N LEU A 194 1.33 17.41 1.44
CA LEU A 194 2.70 17.06 1.85
C LEU A 194 3.70 17.20 0.70
N ASP A 195 3.36 16.73 -0.50
CA ASP A 195 4.22 16.83 -1.69
C ASP A 195 4.42 18.29 -2.13
N LEU A 196 3.40 19.13 -1.95
CA LEU A 196 3.45 20.56 -2.23
C LEU A 196 4.18 21.39 -1.18
N GLY A 197 4.61 20.78 -0.07
CA GLY A 197 5.23 21.50 1.04
C GLY A 197 4.26 22.32 1.89
N ARG A 198 2.95 22.09 1.77
CA ARG A 198 1.87 22.79 2.51
C ARG A 198 1.55 22.04 3.80
N PHE A 199 2.56 21.90 4.66
CA PHE A 199 2.55 20.96 5.79
C PHE A 199 1.49 21.27 6.86
N GLU A 200 1.24 22.54 7.17
CA GLU A 200 0.21 22.93 8.14
C GLU A 200 -1.19 22.56 7.65
N GLU A 201 -1.46 22.74 6.35
CA GLU A 201 -2.73 22.35 5.75
C GLU A 201 -2.87 20.82 5.71
N ALA A 202 -1.78 20.11 5.38
CA ALA A 202 -1.75 18.65 5.43
C ALA A 202 -2.05 18.11 6.84
N LEU A 203 -1.50 18.74 7.87
CA LEU A 203 -1.74 18.39 9.27
C LEU A 203 -3.21 18.59 9.65
N GLU A 204 -3.81 19.72 9.26
CA GLU A 204 -5.22 20.00 9.55
C GLU A 204 -6.14 18.96 8.89
N VAL A 205 -5.91 18.65 7.61
CA VAL A 205 -6.65 17.60 6.90
C VAL A 205 -6.46 16.24 7.57
N ALA A 206 -5.22 15.87 7.91
CA ALA A 206 -4.95 14.58 8.57
C ALA A 206 -5.66 14.45 9.93
N ARG A 207 -5.75 15.55 10.71
CA ARG A 207 -6.42 15.56 12.01
C ARG A 207 -7.94 15.53 11.92
N THR A 208 -8.50 16.15 10.90
CA THR A 208 -9.96 16.28 10.74
C THR A 208 -10.56 15.09 9.99
N TYR A 209 -9.80 14.44 9.11
CA TYR A 209 -10.23 13.24 8.41
C TYR A 209 -10.64 12.14 9.41
N ASP A 210 -11.87 11.66 9.27
CA ASP A 210 -12.42 10.58 10.10
C ASP A 210 -12.44 9.28 9.29
N ASN A 211 -11.53 8.38 9.65
CA ASN A 211 -11.48 7.01 9.14
C ASN A 211 -11.71 5.99 10.26
N ARG A 212 -12.39 6.37 11.35
CA ARG A 212 -12.68 5.45 12.47
C ARG A 212 -13.48 4.21 12.04
N ALA A 213 -14.21 4.29 10.93
CA ALA A 213 -14.88 3.14 10.33
C ALA A 213 -13.91 2.01 9.92
N GLN A 214 -12.61 2.31 9.79
CA GLN A 214 -11.54 1.32 9.52
C GLN A 214 -10.85 0.81 10.79
N GLY A 215 -11.46 0.98 11.97
CA GLY A 215 -10.97 0.40 13.22
C GLY A 215 -9.58 0.88 13.65
N GLU A 216 -8.75 -0.05 14.10
CA GLU A 216 -7.35 0.18 14.52
C GLU A 216 -6.48 0.67 13.37
N MET A 217 -6.57 0.01 12.22
CA MET A 217 -5.88 0.36 10.96
C MET A 217 -6.14 1.82 10.57
N GLY A 218 -7.39 2.27 10.67
CA GLY A 218 -7.75 3.68 10.46
C GLY A 218 -7.03 4.63 11.42
N ARG A 219 -7.01 4.31 12.72
CA ARG A 219 -6.31 5.12 13.74
C ARG A 219 -4.81 5.20 13.45
N LEU A 220 -4.16 4.08 13.13
CA LEU A 220 -2.73 4.03 12.81
C LEU A 220 -2.42 4.85 11.56
N SER A 221 -3.17 4.66 10.47
CA SER A 221 -3.03 5.45 9.23
C SER A 221 -3.19 6.96 9.46
N LYS A 222 -4.08 7.36 10.38
CA LYS A 222 -4.25 8.76 10.77
C LYS A 222 -3.03 9.28 11.53
N SER A 223 -2.61 8.59 12.59
CA SER A 223 -1.42 8.94 13.38
C SER A 223 -0.18 9.09 12.51
N LEU A 224 0.02 8.17 11.57
CA LEU A 224 1.17 8.20 10.66
C LEU A 224 1.17 9.43 9.75
N ARG A 225 0.02 9.82 9.19
CA ARG A 225 -0.10 11.04 8.37
C ARG A 225 0.14 12.31 9.18
N VAL A 226 -0.36 12.34 10.42
CA VAL A 226 -0.09 13.45 11.35
C VAL A 226 1.41 13.55 11.63
N ALA A 227 2.06 12.43 11.98
CA ALA A 227 3.49 12.37 12.22
C ALA A 227 4.30 12.81 10.99
N HIS A 228 3.90 12.40 9.79
CA HIS A 228 4.50 12.85 8.51
C HIS A 228 4.49 14.37 8.36
N ALA A 229 3.36 15.02 8.59
CA ALA A 229 3.28 16.47 8.52
C ALA A 229 4.18 17.13 9.58
N LEU A 230 4.19 16.59 10.80
CA LEU A 230 4.97 17.12 11.93
C LEU A 230 6.47 17.02 11.70
N VAL A 231 7.00 15.88 11.26
CA VAL A 231 8.45 15.74 11.00
C VAL A 231 8.91 16.63 9.86
N ARG A 232 8.07 16.88 8.85
CA ARG A 232 8.39 17.80 7.74
C ARG A 232 8.40 19.27 8.16
N MET A 233 7.72 19.62 9.24
CA MET A 233 7.79 20.95 9.89
C MET A 233 8.92 21.05 10.93
N GLY A 234 9.66 19.97 11.19
CA GLY A 234 10.67 19.92 12.27
C GLY A 234 10.09 19.88 13.68
N ARG A 235 8.81 19.52 13.83
CA ARG A 235 8.11 19.39 15.12
C ARG A 235 8.25 17.96 15.64
N PHE A 236 9.47 17.57 15.98
CA PHE A 236 9.79 16.16 16.24
C PHE A 236 9.19 15.64 17.56
N ASP A 237 9.18 16.43 18.62
CA ASP A 237 8.52 16.06 19.89
C ASP A 237 7.04 15.72 19.67
N ASP A 238 6.32 16.59 18.97
CA ASP A 238 4.90 16.36 18.63
C ASP A 238 4.72 15.11 17.75
N ALA A 239 5.65 14.86 16.81
CA ALA A 239 5.59 13.67 15.96
C ALA A 239 5.77 12.38 16.77
N MET A 240 6.70 12.39 17.73
CA MET A 240 6.96 11.27 18.64
C MET A 240 5.77 10.97 19.56
N GLU A 241 5.04 11.99 20.01
CA GLU A 241 3.82 11.82 20.80
C GLU A 241 2.66 11.19 19.99
N GLU A 242 2.61 11.47 18.68
CA GLU A 242 1.56 10.96 17.79
C GLU A 242 1.84 9.54 17.28
N LEU A 243 3.12 9.14 17.23
CA LEU A 243 3.51 7.81 16.81
C LEU A 243 3.05 6.74 17.83
N PRO A 244 2.39 5.67 17.37
CA PRO A 244 2.16 4.48 18.19
C PRO A 244 3.49 3.93 18.74
N ALA A 245 3.42 3.27 19.89
CA ALA A 245 4.58 2.56 20.42
C ALA A 245 5.09 1.53 19.40
N PHE A 246 6.41 1.31 19.32
CA PHE A 246 7.00 0.32 18.42
C PHE A 246 6.36 -1.08 18.54
N SER A 247 5.93 -1.47 19.74
CA SER A 247 5.22 -2.74 19.98
C SER A 247 3.82 -2.80 19.39
N ALA A 248 3.16 -1.67 19.15
CA ALA A 248 1.85 -1.61 18.51
C ALA A 248 1.93 -1.94 17.01
N PHE A 249 3.14 -1.96 16.45
CA PHE A 249 3.39 -2.37 15.09
C PHE A 249 3.93 -3.80 14.99
N ALA A 250 4.26 -4.49 16.08
CA ALA A 250 5.07 -5.72 16.03
C ALA A 250 4.49 -6.85 15.15
N ASP A 251 3.17 -6.88 14.96
CA ASP A 251 2.48 -7.85 14.09
C ASP A 251 2.00 -7.24 12.75
N GLU A 252 2.17 -5.92 12.53
CA GLU A 252 1.57 -5.12 11.42
C GLU A 252 2.51 -4.02 10.84
N VAL A 253 3.79 -3.91 11.24
CA VAL A 253 4.74 -2.86 10.76
C VAL A 253 4.81 -2.87 9.22
N GLU A 254 4.71 -4.07 8.67
CA GLU A 254 4.85 -4.37 7.25
C GLU A 254 3.77 -3.73 6.39
N ASP A 255 2.63 -3.38 6.99
CA ASP A 255 1.49 -2.77 6.30
C ASP A 255 1.61 -1.24 6.17
N PHE A 256 2.65 -0.63 6.76
CA PHE A 256 2.85 0.84 6.78
C PHE A 256 4.25 1.28 6.33
N PRO A 257 4.61 1.11 5.05
CA PRO A 257 5.92 1.49 4.54
C PRO A 257 6.24 2.99 4.66
N GLU A 258 5.23 3.85 4.83
CA GLU A 258 5.41 5.27 5.04
C GLU A 258 6.05 5.59 6.40
N LEU A 259 6.02 4.66 7.36
CA LEU A 259 6.70 4.79 8.65
C LEU A 259 8.21 4.91 8.50
N LEU A 260 8.79 4.25 7.47
CA LEU A 260 10.21 4.35 7.13
C LEU A 260 10.64 5.80 6.87
N LEU A 261 9.77 6.61 6.27
CA LEU A 261 10.07 8.02 6.00
C LEU A 261 10.03 8.87 7.28
N VAL A 262 9.08 8.61 8.19
CA VAL A 262 9.00 9.32 9.47
C VAL A 262 10.23 9.01 10.33
N TRP A 263 10.59 7.73 10.46
CA TRP A 263 11.80 7.32 11.18
C TRP A 263 13.07 7.89 10.57
N MET A 264 13.19 7.92 9.24
CA MET A 264 14.33 8.55 8.58
C MET A 264 14.48 10.02 8.99
N HIS A 265 13.37 10.77 9.09
CA HIS A 265 13.42 12.17 9.56
C HIS A 265 13.83 12.28 11.04
N LEU A 266 13.29 11.43 11.90
CA LEU A 266 13.59 11.44 13.33
C LEU A 266 15.04 11.04 13.63
N VAL A 267 15.56 10.02 12.95
CA VAL A 267 16.96 9.61 13.05
C VAL A 267 17.89 10.73 12.57
N ARG A 268 17.60 11.37 11.43
CA ARG A 268 18.38 12.52 10.94
C ARG A 268 18.37 13.69 11.93
N ALA A 269 17.30 13.87 12.69
CA ALA A 269 17.19 14.89 13.71
C ALA A 269 17.91 14.51 15.03
N GLY A 270 18.31 13.24 15.18
CA GLY A 270 18.89 12.71 16.42
C GLY A 270 17.87 12.40 17.51
N GLU A 271 16.59 12.33 17.16
CA GLU A 271 15.47 12.07 18.08
C GLU A 271 15.21 10.57 18.27
N LEU A 272 15.68 9.76 17.32
CA LEU A 272 15.73 8.30 17.42
C LEU A 272 17.13 7.79 17.15
N GLY A 273 17.55 6.82 17.95
CA GLY A 273 18.75 6.03 17.72
C GLY A 273 18.52 4.96 16.66
N PHE A 274 19.60 4.52 16.00
CA PHE A 274 19.50 3.43 15.04
C PHE A 274 19.18 2.08 15.69
N ASP A 275 19.61 1.88 16.94
CA ASP A 275 19.28 0.71 17.76
C ASP A 275 17.78 0.55 18.02
N GLU A 276 17.01 1.64 17.91
CA GLU A 276 15.56 1.62 18.06
C GLU A 276 14.83 1.22 16.77
N VAL A 277 15.41 1.51 15.59
CA VAL A 277 14.70 1.40 14.31
C VAL A 277 15.22 0.33 13.37
N ASP A 278 16.49 -0.06 13.46
CA ASP A 278 17.15 -0.88 12.42
C ASP A 278 16.46 -2.20 12.13
N ARG A 279 16.05 -2.92 13.19
CA ARG A 279 15.31 -4.17 13.02
C ARG A 279 14.02 -3.94 12.25
N ASN A 280 13.26 -2.92 12.62
CA ASN A 280 11.98 -2.63 11.98
C ASN A 280 12.18 -2.17 10.53
N VAL A 281 13.20 -1.35 10.27
CA VAL A 281 13.58 -0.94 8.91
C VAL A 281 13.91 -2.16 8.05
N ALA A 282 14.74 -3.07 8.57
CA ALA A 282 15.10 -4.29 7.86
C ALA A 282 13.89 -5.18 7.59
N THR A 283 13.05 -5.42 8.59
CA THR A 283 11.80 -6.21 8.45
C THR A 283 10.89 -5.60 7.39
N THR A 284 10.59 -4.29 7.46
CA THR A 284 9.71 -3.64 6.49
C THR A 284 10.30 -3.69 5.08
N LEU A 285 11.61 -3.43 4.89
CA LEU A 285 12.24 -3.52 3.57
C LEU A 285 12.21 -4.93 2.99
N GLN A 286 12.43 -5.95 3.83
CA GLN A 286 12.33 -7.35 3.41
C GLN A 286 10.90 -7.71 3.04
N THR A 287 9.90 -7.21 3.76
CA THR A 287 8.51 -7.51 3.45
C THR A 287 8.05 -6.82 2.19
N LEU A 288 8.42 -5.55 1.96
CA LEU A 288 8.22 -4.89 0.68
C LEU A 288 8.85 -5.69 -0.48
N SER A 289 10.07 -6.16 -0.29
CA SER A 289 10.76 -7.00 -1.27
C SER A 289 10.02 -8.31 -1.54
N ARG A 290 9.64 -9.04 -0.48
CA ARG A 290 8.87 -10.29 -0.58
C ARG A 290 7.53 -10.06 -1.25
N HIS A 291 6.85 -8.96 -0.94
CA HIS A 291 5.55 -8.59 -1.50
C HIS A 291 5.62 -8.07 -2.94
N CYS A 292 6.81 -8.02 -3.54
CA CYS A 292 7.03 -7.52 -4.90
C CYS A 292 6.62 -6.06 -5.08
N THR A 293 6.73 -5.22 -4.04
CA THR A 293 6.44 -3.78 -4.13
C THR A 293 7.64 -3.01 -4.70
N HIS A 294 8.06 -3.39 -5.92
CA HIS A 294 9.39 -3.10 -6.45
C HIS A 294 9.78 -1.61 -6.37
N ARG A 295 8.87 -0.70 -6.74
CA ARG A 295 9.16 0.75 -6.63
C ARG A 295 9.44 1.18 -5.20
N GLN A 296 8.57 0.79 -4.26
CA GLN A 296 8.73 1.18 -2.87
C GLN A 296 9.98 0.54 -2.25
N THR A 297 10.28 -0.72 -2.57
CA THR A 297 11.53 -1.37 -2.15
C THR A 297 12.74 -0.56 -2.62
N VAL A 298 12.80 -0.19 -3.90
CA VAL A 298 13.92 0.60 -4.46
C VAL A 298 14.00 1.96 -3.77
N ASP A 299 12.90 2.70 -3.70
CA ASP A 299 12.92 4.07 -3.19
C ASP A 299 13.30 4.12 -1.70
N ARG A 300 12.71 3.24 -0.88
CA ARG A 300 12.99 3.17 0.55
C ARG A 300 14.38 2.61 0.83
N ALA A 301 14.85 1.61 0.09
CA ALA A 301 16.21 1.10 0.25
C ALA A 301 17.25 2.18 -0.11
N LEU A 302 17.06 2.93 -1.19
CA LEU A 302 17.96 4.03 -1.55
C LEU A 302 17.91 5.20 -0.55
N ASP A 303 16.74 5.52 0.01
CA ASP A 303 16.58 6.50 1.10
C ASP A 303 17.44 6.12 2.32
N TRP A 304 17.32 4.88 2.79
CA TRP A 304 18.05 4.37 3.95
C TRP A 304 19.53 4.13 3.67
N ALA A 305 19.91 3.70 2.45
CA ALA A 305 21.32 3.57 2.06
C ALA A 305 22.06 4.90 2.20
N GLY A 306 21.44 6.01 1.76
CA GLY A 306 21.98 7.35 1.93
C GLY A 306 22.13 7.73 3.40
N LEU A 307 21.09 7.51 4.20
CA LEU A 307 21.10 7.82 5.64
C LEU A 307 22.17 7.01 6.40
N TYR A 308 22.29 5.72 6.13
CA TYR A 308 23.31 4.88 6.76
C TYR A 308 24.73 5.30 6.39
N ALA A 309 24.96 5.69 5.13
CA ALA A 309 26.26 6.21 4.71
C ALA A 309 26.61 7.54 5.40
N GLU A 310 25.62 8.43 5.61
CA GLU A 310 25.81 9.69 6.35
C GLU A 310 26.30 9.47 7.80
N HIS A 311 26.07 8.27 8.36
CA HIS A 311 26.38 7.91 9.74
C HIS A 311 27.43 6.79 9.85
N ASP A 312 28.27 6.63 8.84
CA ASP A 312 29.39 5.65 8.79
C ASP A 312 28.95 4.17 8.90
N ARG A 313 27.68 3.86 8.59
CA ARG A 313 27.12 2.50 8.69
C ARG A 313 27.09 1.82 7.33
N TRP A 314 28.28 1.73 6.75
CA TRP A 314 28.48 1.35 5.36
C TRP A 314 27.96 -0.06 5.01
N ALA A 315 28.02 -1.00 5.95
CA ALA A 315 27.58 -2.38 5.70
C ALA A 315 26.07 -2.45 5.47
N LEU A 316 25.28 -1.80 6.33
CA LEU A 316 23.84 -1.66 6.15
C LEU A 316 23.50 -0.83 4.89
N ALA A 317 24.28 0.22 4.59
CA ALA A 317 24.11 0.97 3.36
C ALA A 317 24.31 0.09 2.10
N SER A 318 25.30 -0.80 2.12
CA SER A 318 25.59 -1.74 1.02
C SER A 318 24.45 -2.74 0.86
N VAL A 319 23.92 -3.27 1.97
CA VAL A 319 22.77 -4.17 1.96
C VAL A 319 21.56 -3.53 1.27
N CYS A 320 21.26 -2.28 1.61
CA CYS A 320 20.18 -1.54 0.98
C CYS A 320 20.41 -1.29 -0.53
N LEU A 321 21.65 -1.01 -0.96
CA LEU A 321 21.96 -0.87 -2.38
C LEU A 321 21.75 -2.16 -3.16
N GLU A 322 22.20 -3.28 -2.61
CA GLU A 322 22.02 -4.60 -3.22
C GLU A 322 20.53 -4.97 -3.31
N LEU A 323 19.74 -4.65 -2.28
CA LEU A 323 18.29 -4.82 -2.32
C LEU A 323 17.66 -3.99 -3.45
N ALA A 324 18.07 -2.74 -3.62
CA ALA A 324 17.61 -1.91 -4.73
C ALA A 324 18.00 -2.52 -6.09
N ASP A 325 19.23 -3.03 -6.23
CA ASP A 325 19.73 -3.65 -7.48
C ASP A 325 18.91 -4.87 -7.91
N VAL A 326 18.37 -5.65 -6.95
CA VAL A 326 17.46 -6.77 -7.25
C VAL A 326 16.14 -6.29 -7.85
N HIS A 327 15.61 -5.15 -7.38
CA HIS A 327 14.28 -4.68 -7.74
C HIS A 327 14.25 -3.71 -8.93
N ILE A 328 15.33 -2.96 -9.21
CA ILE A 328 15.40 -2.02 -10.34
C ILE A 328 15.05 -2.68 -11.69
N PRO A 329 15.58 -3.87 -12.06
CA PRO A 329 15.24 -4.53 -13.32
C PRO A 329 13.78 -4.98 -13.43
N GLN A 330 13.05 -5.02 -12.31
CA GLN A 330 11.65 -5.46 -12.23
C GLN A 330 10.66 -4.29 -12.35
N LEU A 331 11.15 -3.05 -12.37
CA LEU A 331 10.32 -1.87 -12.57
C LEU A 331 9.72 -1.88 -13.99
N ALA A 332 8.43 -1.56 -14.08
CA ALA A 332 7.75 -1.42 -15.36
C ALA A 332 8.30 -0.24 -16.17
N ARG A 333 8.71 0.83 -15.48
CA ARG A 333 9.42 1.96 -16.09
C ARG A 333 10.61 2.39 -15.22
N PRO A 334 11.77 2.75 -15.80
CA PRO A 334 12.95 3.08 -15.01
C PRO A 334 12.77 4.36 -14.19
N LEU A 335 12.17 5.41 -14.77
CA LEU A 335 11.87 6.69 -14.11
C LEU A 335 13.04 7.29 -13.29
N GLY A 336 14.27 7.12 -13.78
CA GLY A 336 15.48 7.63 -13.12
C GLY A 336 16.01 6.77 -11.98
N ALA A 337 15.45 5.58 -11.71
CA ALA A 337 15.92 4.68 -10.66
C ALA A 337 17.40 4.33 -10.80
N ASP A 338 17.89 4.02 -12.01
CA ASP A 338 19.30 3.74 -12.27
C ASP A 338 20.21 4.92 -11.93
N ALA A 339 19.78 6.14 -12.27
CA ALA A 339 20.54 7.35 -12.01
C ALA A 339 20.59 7.64 -10.50
N ARG A 340 19.46 7.50 -9.80
CA ARG A 340 19.38 7.65 -8.35
C ARG A 340 20.23 6.60 -7.63
N ARG A 341 20.16 5.34 -8.06
CA ARG A 341 21.04 4.27 -7.56
C ARG A 341 22.50 4.66 -7.74
N ALA A 342 22.91 5.08 -8.94
CA ALA A 342 24.30 5.46 -9.19
C ALA A 342 24.77 6.63 -8.31
N GLU A 343 23.92 7.63 -8.08
CA GLU A 343 24.19 8.77 -7.19
C GLU A 343 24.39 8.32 -5.74
N VAL A 344 23.44 7.55 -5.19
CA VAL A 344 23.52 7.05 -3.82
C VAL A 344 24.72 6.11 -3.65
N GLY A 345 24.96 5.22 -4.62
CA GLY A 345 26.12 4.32 -4.63
C GLY A 345 27.45 5.07 -4.59
N ALA A 346 27.61 6.12 -5.40
CA ALA A 346 28.79 6.95 -5.35
C ALA A 346 28.97 7.66 -3.99
N ALA A 347 27.88 8.09 -3.36
CA ALA A 347 27.90 8.70 -2.04
C ALA A 347 28.26 7.69 -0.92
N VAL A 348 27.84 6.43 -1.05
CA VAL A 348 28.20 5.32 -0.16
C VAL A 348 29.70 4.98 -0.34
N ASP A 349 30.15 4.80 -1.58
CA ASP A 349 31.55 4.48 -1.89
C ASP A 349 32.53 5.57 -1.42
N ALA A 350 32.14 6.84 -1.54
CA ALA A 350 32.95 7.97 -1.07
C ALA A 350 33.18 7.97 0.45
N ARG A 351 32.30 7.31 1.22
CA ARG A 351 32.37 7.21 2.68
C ARG A 351 32.85 5.84 3.16
N ARG A 352 33.15 4.91 2.25
CA ARG A 352 33.60 3.57 2.58
C ARG A 352 34.95 3.61 3.32
N PRO A 353 35.10 2.94 4.48
CA PRO A 353 36.38 2.89 5.18
C PRO A 353 37.40 2.07 4.38
N ALA A 354 38.67 2.48 4.45
CA ALA A 354 39.78 1.80 3.77
C ALA A 354 40.10 0.40 4.33
N VAL A 355 39.66 0.11 5.55
CA VAL A 355 39.77 -1.20 6.21
C VAL A 355 38.38 -1.58 6.70
N LEU A 356 37.87 -2.71 6.21
CA LEU A 356 36.58 -3.26 6.62
C LEU A 356 36.81 -3.96 7.97
N GLY A 357 36.39 -3.35 9.07
CA GLY A 357 36.42 -4.00 10.39
C GLY A 357 35.16 -4.83 10.59
N ASP A 358 35.30 -6.15 10.83
CA ASP A 358 34.30 -7.14 11.26
C ASP A 358 32.82 -6.76 11.03
N THR A 359 32.39 -6.72 9.77
CA THR A 359 31.07 -6.21 9.37
C THR A 359 29.97 -7.23 9.21
N ALA A 360 30.30 -8.51 9.06
CA ALA A 360 29.28 -9.55 9.01
C ALA A 360 28.61 -9.72 10.38
N GLU A 361 29.40 -9.80 11.46
CA GLU A 361 28.91 -9.92 12.83
C GLU A 361 28.15 -8.66 13.27
N ALA A 362 28.60 -7.45 12.91
CA ALA A 362 27.88 -6.22 13.24
C ALA A 362 26.54 -6.06 12.49
N VAL A 363 26.45 -6.54 11.24
CA VAL A 363 25.18 -6.59 10.49
C VAL A 363 24.26 -7.65 11.08
N GLN A 364 24.77 -8.83 11.41
CA GLN A 364 24.00 -9.91 12.01
C GLN A 364 23.51 -9.55 13.43
N GLU A 365 24.33 -8.88 14.24
CA GLU A 365 23.98 -8.35 15.56
C GLU A 365 22.90 -7.26 15.47
N ALA A 366 22.96 -6.37 14.46
CA ALA A 366 21.94 -5.36 14.21
C ALA A 366 20.59 -5.97 13.75
N LEU A 367 20.64 -7.08 13.00
CA LEU A 367 19.46 -7.76 12.45
C LEU A 367 18.82 -8.77 13.42
N GLY A 368 19.57 -9.30 14.40
CA GLY A 368 19.10 -10.27 15.39
C GLY A 368 19.17 -11.73 14.91
N ASP A 369 19.43 -12.65 15.85
CA ASP A 369 19.87 -14.03 15.58
C ASP A 369 18.74 -15.09 15.56
N GLU A 370 17.48 -14.71 15.36
CA GLU A 370 16.36 -15.67 15.38
C GLU A 370 15.86 -16.04 13.96
N ASP A 371 16.00 -17.33 13.65
CA ASP A 371 15.36 -18.13 12.61
C ASP A 371 14.47 -17.37 11.59
N GLY A 372 15.09 -16.82 10.53
CA GLY A 372 14.36 -16.41 9.32
C GLY A 372 14.83 -15.13 8.62
N VAL A 373 15.69 -14.33 9.27
CA VAL A 373 16.32 -13.13 8.66
C VAL A 373 17.66 -13.50 8.00
N ALA A 374 17.70 -14.61 7.27
CA ALA A 374 18.74 -14.78 6.27
C ALA A 374 18.35 -13.88 5.09
N PHE A 375 19.11 -12.81 4.87
CA PHE A 375 19.34 -12.42 3.47
C PHE A 375 19.83 -13.70 2.78
N ASP A 376 18.99 -14.25 1.91
CA ASP A 376 19.07 -15.60 1.35
C ASP A 376 20.53 -16.00 1.03
N GLU A 377 20.93 -17.26 1.23
CA GLU A 377 22.33 -17.76 1.25
C GLU A 377 23.23 -17.32 0.07
N ALA A 378 22.64 -16.78 -1.00
CA ALA A 378 23.33 -16.00 -2.03
C ALA A 378 24.11 -14.77 -1.51
N TYR A 379 23.80 -14.26 -0.31
CA TYR A 379 24.41 -13.07 0.31
C TYR A 379 25.75 -13.35 1.01
N ALA A 380 25.99 -14.58 1.47
CA ALA A 380 27.19 -14.93 2.22
C ALA A 380 28.43 -15.17 1.33
N THR A 381 28.27 -15.23 0.01
CA THR A 381 29.36 -15.59 -0.91
C THR A 381 30.09 -14.40 -1.56
N SER A 382 29.70 -13.16 -1.23
CA SER A 382 30.31 -11.93 -1.78
C SER A 382 30.95 -10.99 -0.73
N LEU A 383 31.02 -11.43 0.54
CA LEU A 383 31.93 -10.88 1.55
C LEU A 383 33.28 -11.63 1.48
#